data_AF-A0A0F9L470-F1
#
_entry.id   AF-A0A0F9L470-F1
#
_cell.length_a   1.000
_cell.length_b   1.000
_cell.length_c   1.000
_cell.angle_alpha   90.00
_cell.angle_beta   90.00
_cell.angle_gamma   90.00
#
_symmetry.space_group_name_H-M   'P 1'
#
loop_
_entity.id
_entity.type
_entity.pdbx_description
1 polymer ?
#
loop_
_entity_poly.entity_id
_entity_poly.type
_entity_poly.pdbx_seq_one_letter_code
_entity_poly.pdbx_strand_id
1 'polypeptide(L)' 'MEKNITIQNLLTHTSGLPDRFYLIGYSEGYLNQDILERLIQHRLLDFMPGKKYKYSNSGFNLL' A
#
# COMPACT_ATOMS: atom_id res chain seq x y z
N MET A 1 9.38 12.25 -12.91
CA MET A 1 8.12 11.49 -12.97
C MET A 1 7.57 11.40 -11.56
N GLU A 2 6.36 11.90 -11.33
CA GLU A 2 5.77 11.98 -10.00
C GLU A 2 5.49 10.57 -9.43
N LYS A 3 5.85 10.37 -8.16
CA LYS A 3 5.54 9.17 -7.37
C LYS A 3 4.24 9.32 -6.56
N ASN A 4 3.40 10.29 -6.94
CA ASN A 4 2.20 10.63 -6.17
C ASN A 4 1.16 9.51 -6.31
N ILE A 5 0.74 8.95 -5.19
CA ILE A 5 -0.39 8.02 -5.13
C ILE A 5 -1.66 8.84 -4.98
N THR A 6 -2.66 8.57 -5.81
CA THR A 6 -3.98 9.21 -5.73
C THR A 6 -5.01 8.28 -5.10
N ILE A 7 -6.14 8.84 -4.63
CA ILE A 7 -7.30 8.04 -4.16
C ILE A 7 -7.76 7.07 -5.26
N GLN A 8 -7.75 7.48 -6.53
CA GLN A 8 -8.09 6.61 -7.66
C GLN A 8 -7.14 5.39 -7.72
N ASN A 9 -5.85 5.57 -7.46
CA ASN A 9 -4.91 4.46 -7.47
C ASN A 9 -5.15 3.48 -6.33
N LEU A 10 -5.56 3.98 -5.16
CA LEU A 10 -5.95 3.13 -4.03
C LEU A 10 -7.20 2.31 -4.38
N LEU A 11 -8.24 2.97 -4.88
CA LEU A 11 -9.53 2.34 -5.25
C LEU A 11 -9.40 1.32 -6.39
N THR A 12 -8.41 1.46 -7.27
CA THR A 12 -8.22 0.60 -8.45
C THR A 12 -7.04 -0.35 -8.34
N HIS A 13 -6.40 -0.45 -7.17
CA HIS A 13 -5.21 -1.29 -6.96
C HIS A 13 -4.09 -1.04 -7.98
N THR A 14 -3.85 0.24 -8.28
CA THR A 14 -2.77 0.69 -9.18
C THR A 14 -1.75 1.57 -8.45
N SER A 15 -1.73 1.56 -7.12
CA SER A 15 -0.84 2.41 -6.30
C SER A 15 0.61 1.96 -6.25
N GLY A 16 0.88 0.68 -6.48
CA GLY A 16 2.21 0.09 -6.30
C GLY A 16 2.61 -0.13 -4.85
N LEU A 17 1.69 0.08 -3.88
CA LEU A 17 1.95 -0.22 -2.47
C LEU A 17 2.11 -1.73 -2.25
N PRO A 18 3.12 -2.17 -1.49
CA PRO A 18 3.21 -3.56 -1.05
C PRO A 18 1.99 -3.90 -0.19
N ASP A 19 1.63 -5.18 -0.13
CA ASP A 19 0.52 -5.65 0.70
C ASP A 19 0.93 -5.69 2.18
N ARG A 20 0.02 -5.33 3.10
CA ARG A 20 0.28 -5.36 4.55
C ARG A 20 0.79 -6.72 5.02
N PHE A 21 0.32 -7.82 4.46
CA PHE A 21 0.75 -9.16 4.88
C PHE A 21 2.23 -9.41 4.58
N TYR A 22 2.78 -8.76 3.56
CA TYR A 22 4.23 -8.78 3.31
C TYR A 22 5.02 -7.98 4.36
N LEU A 23 4.43 -6.90 4.88
CA LEU A 23 5.10 -6.00 5.83
C LEU A 23 5.05 -6.50 7.28
N ILE A 24 3.94 -7.13 7.69
CA ILE A 24 3.65 -7.45 9.10
C ILE A 24 3.17 -8.89 9.33
N GLY A 25 3.07 -9.70 8.27
CA GLY A 25 2.61 -11.09 8.36
C GLY A 25 1.10 -11.24 8.61
N TYR A 26 0.67 -12.49 8.75
CA TYR A 26 -0.71 -12.87 9.07
C TYR A 26 -0.89 -12.96 10.60
N SER A 27 -0.99 -11.81 11.25
CA SER A 27 -1.41 -11.75 12.65
C SER A 27 -2.56 -10.75 12.81
N GLU A 28 -3.39 -11.00 13.83
CA GLU A 28 -4.50 -10.15 14.21
C GLU A 28 -4.02 -9.00 15.12
N GLY A 29 -4.89 -8.01 15.34
CA GLY A 29 -4.64 -6.93 16.30
C GLY A 29 -3.86 -5.72 15.77
N TYR A 30 -3.40 -5.74 14.52
CA TYR A 30 -2.81 -4.55 13.89
C TYR A 30 -3.87 -3.54 13.49
N LEU A 31 -3.66 -2.29 13.90
CA LEU A 31 -4.48 -1.14 13.53
C LEU A 31 -4.01 -0.57 12.18
N ASN A 32 -4.87 0.24 11.54
CA ASN A 32 -4.50 0.96 10.31
C ASN A 32 -3.25 1.83 10.49
N GLN A 33 -3.08 2.40 11.70
CA GLN A 33 -1.90 3.20 12.04
C GLN A 33 -0.60 2.39 12.00
N ASP A 34 -0.60 1.15 12.51
CA ASP A 34 0.58 0.27 12.46
C ASP A 34 0.97 -0.03 11.01
N ILE A 35 -0.03 -0.23 10.14
CA ILE A 35 0.17 -0.51 8.72
C ILE A 35 0.76 0.72 8.02
N LEU A 36 0.23 1.91 8.30
CA LEU A 36 0.76 3.17 7.77
C LEU A 36 2.23 3.38 8.17
N GLU A 37 2.57 3.16 9.44
CA GLU A 37 3.94 3.28 9.94
C GLU A 37 4.89 2.32 9.22
N ARG A 38 4.44 1.08 8.99
CA ARG A 38 5.22 0.07 8.27
C ARG A 38 5.43 0.43 6.80
N LEU A 39 4.41 0.99 6.14
CA LEU A 39 4.54 1.51 4.77
C LEU A 39 5.55 2.67 4.70
N ILE A 40 5.47 3.61 5.64
CA ILE A 40 6.41 4.74 5.74
C ILE A 40 7.85 4.24 6.00
N GLN A 41 8.02 3.22 6.83
CA GLN A 41 9.33 2.60 7.10
C GLN A 41 9.88 1.87 5.87
N HIS A 42 9.02 1.17 5.12
CA HIS A 42 9.45 0.39 3.94
C HIS A 42 9.93 1.27 2.77
N ARG A 43 9.33 2.47 2.57
CA ARG A 43 9.72 3.51 1.58
C ARG A 43 9.75 3.10 0.10
N LEU A 44 9.54 1.83 -0.23
CA LEU A 44 9.57 1.32 -1.60
C LEU A 44 8.17 1.00 -2.11
N LEU A 45 7.96 1.25 -3.40
CA LEU A 45 6.80 0.77 -4.13
C LEU A 45 7.25 -0.42 -4.99
N ASP A 46 6.38 -1.40 -5.15
CA ASP A 46 6.62 -2.53 -6.04
C ASP A 46 6.70 -2.10 -7.51
N PHE A 47 6.03 -1.00 -7.86
CA PHE A 47 6.06 -0.36 -9.17
C PHE A 47 5.54 1.09 -9.08
N MET A 48 5.76 1.88 -10.12
CA MET A 48 5.27 3.26 -10.17
C MET A 48 3.72 3.31 -10.22
N PRO A 49 3.08 4.24 -9.49
CA PRO A 49 1.63 4.39 -9.52
C PRO A 49 1.07 4.50 -10.96
N GLY A 50 -0.05 3.81 -11.21
CA GLY A 50 -0.74 3.77 -12.50
C GLY A 50 -0.11 2.85 -13.56
N LYS A 51 1.07 2.26 -13.34
CA LYS A 51 1.75 1.45 -14.36
C LYS A 51 1.25 0.02 -14.48
N LYS A 52 0.71 -0.55 -13.40
CA LYS A 52 0.23 -1.94 -13.33
C LYS A 52 -0.94 -2.03 -12.35
N TYR A 53 -1.75 -3.08 -12.52
CA TYR A 53 -2.68 -3.53 -11.50
C TYR A 53 -1.98 -4.56 -10.61
N LYS A 54 -2.05 -4.38 -9.29
CA LYS A 54 -1.66 -5.37 -8.29
C LYS A 54 -2.48 -5.14 -7.03
N TYR A 55 -3.29 -6.14 -6.67
CA TYR A 55 -4.06 -6.10 -5.44
C TYR A 55 -3.16 -5.88 -4.22
N SER A 56 -3.61 -5.02 -3.31
CA SER A 56 -2.92 -4.72 -2.06
C SER A 56 -3.93 -4.26 -1.03
N ASN A 57 -4.01 -4.98 0.09
CA ASN A 57 -4.84 -4.62 1.25
C ASN A 57 -4.43 -3.26 1.83
N SER A 58 -3.14 -2.92 1.76
CA SER A 58 -2.63 -1.62 2.20
C SER A 58 -3.32 -0.46 1.48
N GLY A 59 -3.77 -0.65 0.24
CA GLY A 59 -4.56 0.35 -0.46
C GLY A 59 -5.86 0.70 0.27
N PHE A 60 -6.55 -0.30 0.81
CA PHE A 60 -7.78 -0.11 1.60
C PHE A 60 -7.51 0.41 3.01
N ASN A 61 -6.40 0.03 3.64
CA ASN A 61 -6.05 0.56 4.97
C ASN A 61 -5.79 2.08 4.97
N LEU A 62 -5.49 2.66 3.80
CA LEU A 62 -5.25 4.10 3.62
C LEU A 62 -6.49 4.89 3.16
N LEU A 63 -7.61 4.23 2.89
CA LEU A 63 -8.91 4.86 2.57
C LEU A 63 -9.73 5.03 3.85
#